data_AF-A0A3D5SNU5-F1
#
_entry.id   AF-A0A3D5SNU5-F1
#
_cell.length_a   1.000
_cell.length_b   1.000
_cell.length_c   1.000
_cell.angle_alpha   90.00
_cell.angle_beta   90.00
_cell.angle_gamma   90.00
#
_symmetry.space_group_name_H-M   'P 1'
#
loop_
_entity.id
_entity.type
_entity.pdbx_description
1 polymer ?
#
loop_
_entity_poly.entity_id
_entity_poly.type
_entity_poly.pdbx_seq_one_letter_code
_entity_poly.pdbx_strand_id
1 'polypeptide(L)'
;MGAYAVGYHGYPRATKGLDVWIASTPENATRIVSAIKEFGFGTHELTTELLLRPNNIVRMGEEPLRIEILNWASGVDFDECYRERIIDTLDGVEVSLIGLNHLKTNKRASGRLKDLADLEELP
;
A
#
# COMPACT_ATOMS: atom_id res chain seq x y z
N MET A 1 0.50 -3.22 -1.77
CA MET A 1 1.72 -2.86 -2.55
C MET A 1 2.95 -3.36 -1.78
N GLY A 2 4.15 -2.83 -2.04
CA GLY A 2 5.25 -2.95 -1.08
C GLY A 2 5.78 -4.36 -0.94
N ALA A 3 6.27 -4.71 0.25
CA ALA A 3 6.96 -5.98 0.47
C ALA A 3 6.08 -7.22 0.24
N TYR A 4 4.80 -7.15 0.60
CA TYR A 4 3.85 -8.23 0.35
C TYR A 4 3.66 -8.48 -1.15
N ALA A 5 3.58 -7.41 -1.95
CA ALA A 5 3.51 -7.54 -3.40
C ALA A 5 4.80 -8.14 -3.99
N VAL A 6 5.97 -7.79 -3.45
CA VAL A 6 7.25 -8.39 -3.86
C VAL A 6 7.25 -9.91 -3.59
N GLY A 7 6.77 -10.32 -2.42
CA GLY A 7 6.63 -11.73 -2.08
C GLY A 7 5.65 -12.47 -3.00
N TYR A 8 4.49 -11.86 -3.26
CA TYR A 8 3.48 -12.41 -4.16
C TYR A 8 4.02 -12.63 -5.58
N HIS A 9 4.81 -11.68 -6.10
CA HIS A 9 5.37 -11.75 -7.47
C HIS A 9 6.61 -12.64 -7.61
N GLY A 10 6.97 -13.41 -6.57
CA GLY A 10 7.98 -14.47 -6.67
C GLY A 10 9.25 -14.25 -5.87
N TYR A 11 9.37 -13.15 -5.11
CA TYR A 11 10.52 -12.91 -4.23
C TYR A 11 10.11 -12.69 -2.77
N PRO A 12 9.77 -13.77 -2.02
CA PRO A 12 9.39 -13.66 -0.63
C PRO A 12 10.59 -13.24 0.23
N ARG A 13 10.39 -12.21 1.06
CA ARG A 13 11.39 -11.72 2.02
C ARG A 13 10.75 -11.13 3.27
N ALA A 14 11.53 -11.03 4.34
CA ALA A 14 11.07 -10.39 5.57
C ALA A 14 10.60 -8.94 5.31
N THR A 15 9.49 -8.56 5.96
CA THR A 15 8.93 -7.22 5.97
C THR A 15 8.70 -6.74 7.40
N LYS A 16 8.65 -5.43 7.57
CA LYS A 16 8.41 -4.74 8.84
C LYS A 16 6.94 -4.35 9.03
N GLY A 17 6.12 -4.59 8.01
CA GLY A 17 4.72 -4.18 8.00
C GLY A 17 4.02 -4.45 6.68
N LEU A 18 2.77 -3.97 6.62
CA LEU A 18 1.85 -4.03 5.49
C LEU A 18 1.64 -2.62 4.91
N ASP A 19 1.71 -2.52 3.58
CA ASP A 19 1.47 -1.28 2.83
C ASP A 19 0.13 -1.37 2.07
N VAL A 20 -0.83 -0.52 2.44
CA VAL A 20 -2.12 -0.36 1.77
C VAL A 20 -2.15 0.99 1.06
N TRP A 21 -2.27 0.96 -0.27
CA TRP A 21 -2.38 2.17 -1.08
C TRP A 21 -3.84 2.42 -1.44
N ILE A 22 -4.34 3.62 -1.17
CA ILE A 22 -5.75 3.99 -1.36
C ILE A 22 -5.93 5.13 -2.36
N ALA A 23 -7.09 5.15 -3.03
CA ALA A 23 -7.52 6.30 -3.82
C ALA A 23 -7.77 7.51 -2.91
N SER A 24 -7.24 8.67 -3.30
CA SER A 24 -7.39 9.93 -2.56
C SER A 24 -8.66 10.69 -2.98
N THR A 25 -9.84 10.06 -2.80
CA THR A 25 -11.14 10.71 -3.02
C THR A 25 -11.88 10.94 -1.71
N PRO A 26 -12.74 11.98 -1.59
CA PRO A 26 -13.47 12.26 -0.36
C PRO A 26 -14.35 11.09 0.13
N GLU A 27 -15.01 10.41 -0.81
CA GLU A 27 -15.86 9.25 -0.52
C GLU A 27 -15.03 8.10 0.03
N ASN A 28 -13.89 7.82 -0.61
CA ASN A 28 -13.01 6.75 -0.17
C ASN A 28 -12.35 7.07 1.17
N ALA A 29 -11.87 8.30 1.37
CA ALA A 29 -11.31 8.76 2.63
C ALA A 29 -12.29 8.56 3.79
N THR A 30 -13.58 8.86 3.59
CA THR A 30 -14.63 8.66 4.60
C THR A 30 -14.78 7.18 4.98
N ARG A 31 -14.79 6.29 3.98
CA ARG A 31 -14.84 4.84 4.21
C ARG A 31 -13.61 4.32 4.94
N ILE A 32 -12.41 4.78 4.57
CA ILE A 32 -11.16 4.37 5.21
C ILE A 32 -11.09 4.85 6.66
N VAL A 33 -11.48 6.09 6.96
CA VAL A 33 -11.57 6.57 8.35
C VAL A 33 -12.51 5.69 9.18
N SER A 34 -13.66 5.31 8.60
CA SER A 34 -14.61 4.43 9.28
C SER A 34 -14.04 3.04 9.54
N ALA A 35 -13.39 2.43 8.54
CA ALA A 35 -12.73 1.13 8.66
C ALA A 35 -11.60 1.14 9.70
N ILE A 36 -10.77 2.18 9.74
CA ILE A 36 -9.69 2.32 10.73
C ILE A 36 -10.26 2.48 12.14
N LYS A 37 -11.36 3.22 12.30
CA LYS A 37 -12.06 3.36 13.59
C LYS A 37 -12.62 2.02 14.07
N GLU A 38 -13.29 1.27 13.19
CA GLU A 38 -13.80 -0.07 13.49
C GLU A 38 -12.68 -1.06 13.83
N PHE A 39 -11.54 -0.93 13.17
CA PHE A 39 -10.33 -1.71 13.46
C PHE A 39 -9.71 -1.38 14.83
N GLY A 40 -10.11 -0.28 15.49
CA GLY A 40 -9.67 0.08 16.84
C GLY A 40 -8.61 1.18 16.92
N PHE A 41 -8.31 1.88 15.82
CA PHE A 41 -7.31 2.96 15.75
C PHE A 41 -7.95 4.35 15.57
N GLY A 42 -9.16 4.55 16.09
CA GLY A 42 -9.86 5.82 16.03
C GLY A 42 -9.24 6.88 16.95
N THR A 43 -8.30 7.67 16.43
CA THR A 43 -7.78 8.87 17.11
C THR A 43 -8.54 10.13 16.68
N HIS A 44 -8.45 11.20 17.47
CA HIS A 44 -9.01 12.51 17.10
C HIS A 44 -8.32 13.13 15.88
N GLU A 45 -7.09 12.70 15.59
CA GLU A 45 -6.27 13.19 14.48
C GLU A 45 -6.61 12.49 13.16
N LEU A 46 -7.26 11.32 13.21
CA LEU A 46 -7.70 10.58 12.04
C LEU A 46 -8.95 11.22 11.43
N THR A 47 -8.72 12.08 10.44
CA THR A 47 -9.78 12.76 9.69
C THR A 47 -9.73 12.46 8.19
N THR A 48 -10.83 12.76 7.50
CA THR A 48 -10.93 12.68 6.04
C THR A 48 -9.92 13.60 5.37
N GLU A 49 -9.72 14.81 5.91
CA GLU A 49 -8.79 15.80 5.39
C GLU A 49 -7.35 15.30 5.47
N LEU A 50 -7.01 14.56 6.54
CA LEU A 50 -5.69 13.95 6.67
C LEU A 50 -5.39 13.00 5.50
N LEU A 51 -6.36 12.16 5.11
CA LEU A 51 -6.20 11.22 3.99
C LEU A 51 -6.26 11.89 2.61
N LEU A 52 -6.81 13.10 2.51
CA LEU A 52 -6.85 13.88 1.26
C LEU A 52 -5.61 14.76 1.07
N ARG A 53 -4.80 14.98 2.11
CA ARG A 53 -3.55 15.74 1.99
C ARG A 53 -2.60 15.01 1.04
N PRO A 54 -2.06 15.67 0.00
CA PRO A 54 -1.14 15.03 -0.92
C PRO A 54 0.06 14.42 -0.18
N ASN A 55 0.48 13.26 -0.64
CA ASN A 55 1.66 12.55 -0.14
C ASN A 55 1.60 12.18 1.35
N ASN A 56 0.41 11.84 1.86
CA ASN A 56 0.20 11.53 3.26
C ASN A 56 0.27 10.03 3.55
N ILE A 57 0.70 9.69 4.77
CA ILE A 57 0.79 8.33 5.29
C ILE A 57 0.20 8.29 6.69
N VAL A 58 -0.75 7.39 6.94
CA VAL A 58 -1.25 7.04 8.27
C VAL A 58 -0.60 5.74 8.72
N ARG A 59 -0.05 5.71 9.93
CA ARG A 59 0.63 4.54 10.49
C ARG A 59 -0.12 4.01 11.70
N MET A 60 -0.28 2.70 11.77
CA MET A 60 -0.91 1.99 12.88
C MET A 60 0.00 0.85 13.35
N GLY A 61 0.17 0.73 14.65
CA GLY A 61 1.01 -0.30 15.26
C GLY A 61 2.52 -0.07 15.11
N GLU A 62 3.30 -1.08 15.47
CA GLU A 62 4.76 -1.07 15.46
C GLU A 62 5.33 -2.26 14.68
N GLU A 63 6.59 -2.15 14.25
CA GLU A 63 7.27 -3.25 13.57
C GLU A 63 7.34 -4.50 14.47
N PRO A 64 7.14 -5.71 13.92
CA PRO A 64 6.98 -6.06 12.51
C PRO A 64 5.52 -6.07 12.01
N LEU A 65 4.55 -5.64 12.83
CA LEU A 65 3.11 -5.66 12.52
C LEU A 65 2.56 -4.27 12.19
N ARG A 66 3.42 -3.36 11.72
CA ARG A 66 3.01 -2.00 11.34
C ARG A 66 2.13 -2.04 10.09
N ILE A 67 1.08 -1.25 10.06
CA ILE A 67 0.26 -1.02 8.87
C ILE A 67 0.45 0.43 8.45
N GLU A 68 0.79 0.64 7.18
CA GLU A 68 0.87 1.96 6.56
C GLU A 68 -0.26 2.10 5.53
N ILE A 69 -1.08 3.14 5.68
CA ILE A 69 -2.08 3.56 4.70
C ILE A 69 -1.51 4.77 3.96
N LEU A 70 -1.26 4.62 2.67
CA LEU A 70 -0.66 5.64 1.81
C LEU A 70 -1.69 6.10 0.78
N ASN A 71 -1.67 7.39 0.43
CA ASN A 71 -2.49 7.92 -0.67
C ASN A 71 -1.66 8.26 -1.93
N TRP A 72 -0.40 7.81 -1.97
CA TRP A 72 0.55 8.12 -3.03
C TRP A 72 1.56 6.99 -3.19
N ALA A 73 2.18 6.93 -4.36
CA ALA A 73 3.26 6.01 -4.67
C ALA A 73 4.21 6.65 -5.69
N SER A 74 5.52 6.47 -5.52
CA SER A 74 6.52 7.00 -6.45
C SER A 74 6.36 6.41 -7.85
N GLY A 75 6.36 7.25 -8.88
CA GLY A 75 6.48 6.84 -10.28
C GLY A 75 5.30 6.10 -10.90
N VAL A 76 4.17 5.98 -10.20
CA VAL A 76 2.97 5.30 -10.70
C VAL A 76 1.70 6.05 -10.32
N ASP A 77 0.68 5.96 -11.16
CA ASP A 77 -0.65 6.51 -10.92
C ASP A 77 -1.59 5.47 -10.30
N PHE A 78 -2.46 5.91 -9.37
CA PHE A 78 -3.37 5.02 -8.66
C PHE A 78 -4.40 4.39 -9.61
N ASP A 79 -5.06 5.19 -10.44
CA ASP A 79 -6.17 4.70 -11.27
C ASP A 79 -5.66 3.74 -12.35
N GLU A 80 -4.49 4.03 -12.92
CA GLU A 80 -3.80 3.11 -13.82
C GLU A 80 -3.47 1.78 -13.12
N CYS A 81 -2.78 1.82 -11.98
CA CYS A 81 -2.41 0.62 -11.24
C CYS A 81 -3.63 -0.16 -10.74
N TYR A 82 -4.70 0.54 -10.35
CA TYR A 82 -5.90 -0.09 -9.82
C TYR A 82 -6.70 -0.78 -10.93
N ARG A 83 -6.72 -0.25 -12.15
CA ARG A 83 -7.32 -0.95 -13.30
C ARG A 83 -6.57 -2.23 -13.66
N GLU A 84 -5.25 -2.21 -13.61
CA GLU A 84 -4.38 -3.36 -13.93
C GLU A 84 -3.99 -4.20 -12.72
N ARG A 85 -4.66 -3.99 -11.58
CA ARG A 85 -4.39 -4.72 -10.35
C ARG A 85 -4.66 -6.21 -10.53
N ILE A 86 -3.94 -7.02 -9.77
CA ILE A 86 -4.25 -8.42 -9.60
C ILE A 86 -5.26 -8.53 -8.46
N ILE A 87 -6.33 -9.27 -8.71
CA ILE A 87 -7.27 -9.68 -7.67
C ILE A 87 -6.99 -11.15 -7.38
N ASP A 88 -6.70 -11.47 -6.13
CA ASP A 88 -6.48 -12.85 -5.69
C ASP A 88 -7.11 -13.09 -4.31
N THR A 89 -7.18 -14.34 -3.87
CA THR A 89 -7.69 -14.72 -2.55
C THR A 89 -6.55 -15.22 -1.66
N LEU A 90 -6.26 -14.48 -0.59
CA LEU A 90 -5.28 -14.87 0.43
C LEU A 90 -6.01 -15.21 1.72
N ASP A 91 -5.82 -16.43 2.23
CA ASP A 91 -6.49 -16.92 3.44
C ASP A 91 -8.02 -16.72 3.45
N GLY A 92 -8.65 -16.87 2.27
CA GLY A 92 -10.09 -16.69 2.09
C GLY A 92 -10.55 -15.24 1.96
N VAL A 93 -9.64 -14.27 1.94
CA VAL A 93 -9.93 -12.84 1.76
C VAL A 93 -9.52 -12.41 0.35
N GLU A 94 -10.44 -11.81 -0.39
CA GLU A 94 -10.12 -11.17 -1.67
C GLU A 94 -9.23 -9.95 -1.44
N VAL A 95 -8.08 -9.91 -2.09
CA VAL A 95 -7.10 -8.84 -2.00
C VAL A 95 -6.82 -8.23 -3.37
N SER A 96 -6.55 -6.93 -3.36
CA SER A 96 -6.08 -6.19 -4.53
C SER A 96 -4.57 -5.94 -4.42
N LEU A 97 -3.81 -6.46 -5.38
CA LEU A 97 -2.36 -6.39 -5.45
C LEU A 97 -1.92 -5.56 -6.65
N ILE A 98 -0.91 -4.71 -6.47
CA ILE A 98 -0.30 -3.97 -7.58
C ILE A 98 0.33 -4.97 -8.58
N GLY A 99 0.08 -4.78 -9.88
CA GLY A 99 0.67 -5.61 -10.93
C GLY A 99 2.21 -5.52 -10.98
N LEU A 100 2.86 -6.55 -11.52
CA LEU A 100 4.32 -6.69 -11.50
C LEU A 100 5.03 -5.52 -12.19
N ASN A 101 4.57 -5.12 -13.38
CA ASN A 101 5.18 -4.03 -14.14
C ASN A 101 5.09 -2.70 -13.37
N HIS A 102 3.92 -2.38 -12.82
CA HIS A 102 3.74 -1.19 -11.99
C HIS A 102 4.57 -1.26 -10.69
N LEU A 103 4.68 -2.44 -10.07
CA LEU A 103 5.55 -2.63 -8.91
C LEU A 103 7.01 -2.32 -9.27
N LYS A 104 7.52 -2.85 -10.39
CA LYS A 104 8.89 -2.56 -10.87
C LYS A 104 9.07 -1.06 -11.14
N THR A 105 8.11 -0.41 -11.77
CA THR A 105 8.15 1.05 -11.99
C THR A 105 8.22 1.80 -10.66
N ASN A 106 7.36 1.43 -9.70
CA ASN A 106 7.31 2.06 -8.38
C ASN A 106 8.63 1.89 -7.61
N LYS A 107 9.18 0.67 -7.56
CA LYS A 107 10.44 0.38 -6.89
C LYS A 107 11.59 1.19 -7.50
N ARG A 108 11.67 1.25 -8.83
CA ARG A 108 12.70 2.03 -9.54
C ARG A 108 12.61 3.51 -9.21
N ALA A 109 11.40 4.06 -9.22
CA ALA A 109 11.17 5.47 -8.91
C ALA A 109 11.42 5.82 -7.44
N SER A 110 11.16 4.89 -6.51
CA SER A 110 11.40 5.11 -5.07
C SER A 110 12.89 5.16 -4.72
N GLY A 111 13.74 4.42 -5.45
CA GLY A 111 15.20 4.49 -5.38
C GLY A 111 15.84 4.09 -4.04
N ARG A 112 15.08 3.62 -3.05
CA ARG A 112 15.64 3.15 -1.77
C ARG A 112 16.47 1.90 -2.03
N LEU A 113 17.59 1.72 -1.33
CA LEU A 113 18.49 0.58 -1.53
C LEU A 113 17.76 -0.78 -1.51
N LYS A 114 16.80 -0.94 -0.60
CA LYS A 114 15.98 -2.16 -0.51
C LYS A 114 15.04 -2.33 -1.70
N ASP A 115 14.50 -1.24 -2.24
CA ASP A 115 13.63 -1.29 -3.42
C ASP A 115 14.42 -1.60 -4.69
N LEU A 116 15.65 -1.11 -4.80
CA LEU A 116 16.57 -1.50 -5.87
C LEU A 116 16.97 -2.97 -5.77
N ALA A 117 17.24 -3.48 -4.56
CA ALA A 117 17.49 -4.91 -4.38
C ALA A 117 16.26 -5.76 -4.73
N ASP A 118 15.05 -5.32 -4.37
CA ASP A 118 13.81 -6.01 -4.77
C ASP A 118 13.67 -6.08 -6.31
N LEU A 119 14.13 -5.07 -7.06
CA LEU A 119 14.03 -5.06 -8.52
C LEU A 119 14.86 -6.13 -9.22
N GLU A 120 16.07 -6.40 -8.71
CA GLU A 120 16.99 -7.38 -9.30
C GLU A 120 16.48 -8.82 -9.15
N GLU A 121 15.62 -9.06 -8.14
CA GLU A 121 15.10 -10.38 -7.80
C GLU A 121 13.73 -10.65 -8.42
N LEU A 122 13.00 -9.61 -8.82
CA LEU A 122 11.66 -9.74 -9.42
C LEU A 122 11.74 -10.23 -10.88
N PRO A 123 10.90 -11.20 -11.31
CA PRO A 123 10.89 -11.76 -12.67
C PRO A 123 10.69 -10.74 -13.77
#